data_AF-A0A6G1R5X3-F1
#
_entry.id   AF-A0A6G1R5X3-F1
#
_cell.length_a   1.000
_cell.length_b   1.000
_cell.length_c   1.000
_cell.angle_alpha   90.00
_cell.angle_beta   90.00
_cell.angle_gamma   90.00
#
_symmetry.space_group_name_H-M   'P 1'
#
loop_
_entity.id
_entity.type
_entity.pdbx_description
1 polymer ?
#
loop_
_entity_poly.entity_id
_entity_poly.type
_entity_poly.pdbx_seq_one_letter_code
_entity_poly.pdbx_strand_id
1 'polypeptide(L)'
;GPAAAAAPQRQMRWRPVLLVSRPRSAPSAADSPTLVARHSMGLPCHMCLLLALTLAPLGTGAWQCPRIPYSSTRNFSVPYTLPSLDASSPVQNVAVFPSSDHPAAVFVAVRNRILLASPELRLLSVLVTGPVGSADCEICRLCPGATNVSEDRDNILLELDPLEPWLYSCGTAQHGLCYQHKLEVQNGSVTITATHCLYSATGNRPASCPDCVASPLGTSATVVANHYASYFYLGSTINSSVAARYSPQSVSIRRLKGTLDGFSDPFQGLTVLPQYQDNYTIHYVHSFKDGDYVYFLTVQPERLGSSVYHTRLARLSIHEHNLRRYRELVLDCRFESKRRRRRRSGEDGEWDIAYNVLQAAHTDRPGARLARDLGINTADMVLFGAFAESQPESRAPREYSAVCAFPLHLLNQAMEEGMDKCCGIGPQPLLRGLSFFQPVEYCPHNVNLSAPVVNTSCWDQPTLVPATSHKVDLFNGHLAGVLLTSIFVTAMGDVTVAHLGTEQGRIFQMVLQRSSSYLLTLANFSLGEPGPVRGAIGLQTLFFTAGTKVWRLNVTGPGCRHFSTCQRCLRAERFMGCGWCGDGCTRRHECTGSWVQDSCLPILTDFHPRSAPLQGRTRVTLC
;
A
#
# COMPACT_ATOMS: atom_id res chain seq x y z
N GLY A 1 24.47 -48.42 -48.76
CA GLY A 1 25.52 -48.06 -49.72
C GLY A 1 25.52 -46.56 -49.90
N PRO A 2 26.57 -45.85 -49.45
CA PRO A 2 26.71 -44.40 -49.58
C PRO A 2 27.53 -44.01 -50.83
N ALA A 3 27.28 -42.81 -51.36
CA ALA A 3 28.16 -41.97 -52.17
C ALA A 3 27.52 -40.56 -52.17
N ALA A 4 28.18 -39.41 -52.13
CA ALA A 4 29.58 -39.06 -52.33
C ALA A 4 29.91 -37.77 -51.53
N ALA A 5 31.21 -37.56 -51.33
CA ALA A 5 31.81 -36.46 -50.58
C ALA A 5 31.94 -35.15 -51.38
N ALA A 6 31.84 -34.02 -50.69
CA ALA A 6 32.53 -32.78 -51.05
C ALA A 6 32.79 -31.96 -49.77
N ALA A 7 34.06 -31.65 -49.52
CA ALA A 7 34.54 -30.88 -48.38
C ALA A 7 34.40 -29.36 -48.60
N PRO A 8 34.22 -28.54 -47.54
CA PRO A 8 34.49 -27.11 -47.63
C PRO A 8 35.69 -26.66 -46.77
N GLN A 9 36.32 -25.62 -47.31
CA GLN A 9 37.55 -24.95 -46.87
C GLN A 9 37.48 -24.37 -45.45
N ARG A 10 38.61 -24.50 -44.73
CA ARG A 10 38.90 -23.79 -43.48
C ARG A 10 39.07 -22.29 -43.74
N GLN A 11 38.20 -21.45 -43.18
CA GLN A 11 38.50 -20.04 -42.90
C GLN A 11 38.78 -19.84 -41.40
N MET A 12 39.96 -19.31 -41.09
CA MET A 12 40.37 -18.91 -39.74
C MET A 12 39.53 -17.73 -39.26
N ARG A 13 38.82 -17.90 -38.13
CA ARG A 13 38.24 -16.80 -37.35
C ARG A 13 39.15 -16.45 -36.18
N TRP A 14 39.62 -15.21 -36.16
CA TRP A 14 40.31 -14.59 -35.04
C TRP A 14 39.33 -14.42 -33.85
N ARG A 15 39.69 -14.96 -32.68
CA ARG A 15 39.03 -14.67 -31.39
C ARG A 15 39.90 -13.66 -30.62
N PRO A 16 39.37 -12.51 -30.15
CA PRO A 16 40.08 -11.70 -29.17
C PRO A 16 39.94 -12.33 -27.77
N VAL A 17 41.07 -12.65 -27.16
CA VAL A 17 41.19 -13.08 -25.75
C VAL A 17 41.21 -11.84 -24.86
N LEU A 18 40.17 -11.66 -24.04
CA LEU A 18 40.14 -10.67 -22.95
C LEU A 18 40.75 -11.30 -21.70
N LEU A 19 41.97 -10.92 -21.35
CA LEU A 19 42.60 -11.21 -20.06
C LEU A 19 42.00 -10.28 -18.99
N VAL A 20 41.29 -10.87 -18.02
CA VAL A 20 40.85 -10.20 -16.80
C VAL A 20 41.76 -10.68 -15.66
N SER A 21 42.67 -9.82 -15.21
CA SER A 21 43.48 -10.04 -14.01
C SER A 21 42.67 -9.69 -12.74
N ARG A 22 42.48 -10.68 -11.86
CA ARG A 22 42.02 -10.50 -10.47
C ARG A 22 43.24 -10.61 -9.55
N PRO A 23 43.46 -9.70 -8.58
CA PRO A 23 44.39 -9.97 -7.50
C PRO A 23 43.67 -10.76 -6.39
N ARG A 24 44.24 -11.92 -6.03
CA ARG A 24 43.98 -12.67 -4.80
C ARG A 24 45.00 -12.22 -3.75
N SER A 25 44.54 -11.80 -2.57
CA SER A 25 45.37 -11.64 -1.38
C SER A 25 45.03 -12.75 -0.39
N ALA A 26 46.03 -13.53 0.02
CA ALA A 26 45.97 -14.54 1.08
C ALA A 26 46.45 -13.94 2.43
N PRO A 27 46.15 -14.58 3.58
CA PRO A 27 46.30 -13.98 4.90
C PRO A 27 47.60 -14.38 5.61
N SER A 28 48.07 -13.56 6.55
CA SER A 28 49.09 -13.93 7.55
C SER A 28 48.56 -13.66 8.95
N ALA A 29 48.65 -14.68 9.81
CA ALA A 29 48.37 -14.63 11.24
C ALA A 29 49.64 -14.33 12.05
N ALA A 30 49.41 -13.83 13.28
CA ALA A 30 50.15 -14.11 14.53
C ALA A 30 50.64 -12.86 15.30
N ASP A 31 50.08 -12.77 16.51
CA ASP A 31 50.70 -12.45 17.80
C ASP A 31 51.01 -11.00 18.25
N SER A 32 50.35 -10.68 19.36
CA SER A 32 50.61 -9.64 20.38
C SER A 32 51.60 -10.22 21.43
N PRO A 33 52.12 -9.51 22.46
CA PRO A 33 51.53 -8.33 23.12
C PRO A 33 52.49 -7.30 23.77
N THR A 34 51.86 -6.31 24.41
CA THR A 34 52.29 -5.48 25.58
C THR A 34 53.44 -4.48 25.43
N LEU A 35 53.16 -3.18 25.69
CA LEU A 35 53.71 -2.51 26.88
C LEU A 35 52.99 -1.19 27.25
N VAL A 36 53.03 -0.94 28.56
CA VAL A 36 52.43 0.09 29.41
C VAL A 36 53.00 1.52 29.19
N ALA A 37 52.21 2.51 29.57
CA ALA A 37 52.45 3.96 29.59
C ALA A 37 53.61 4.45 30.47
N ARG A 38 54.16 5.64 30.15
CA ARG A 38 54.56 6.66 31.14
C ARG A 38 54.72 8.07 30.53
N HIS A 39 54.18 9.06 31.24
CA HIS A 39 54.30 10.51 31.03
C HIS A 39 55.56 11.09 31.71
N SER A 40 56.12 12.17 31.15
CA SER A 40 56.52 13.45 31.80
C SER A 40 57.42 14.26 30.83
N MET A 41 56.91 15.38 30.28
CA MET A 41 57.11 16.80 30.66
C MET A 41 58.48 17.41 30.27
N GLY A 42 58.42 18.45 29.42
CA GLY A 42 59.52 19.40 29.14
C GLY A 42 59.40 20.14 27.79
N LEU A 43 58.68 21.27 27.76
CA LEU A 43 58.70 22.30 26.69
C LEU A 43 60.03 23.11 26.70
N PRO A 44 60.32 24.08 25.77
CA PRO A 44 59.60 24.51 24.57
C PRO A 44 60.45 24.70 23.28
N CYS A 45 59.75 24.61 22.14
CA CYS A 45 59.63 25.62 21.08
C CYS A 45 60.85 26.14 20.27
N HIS A 46 60.61 26.20 18.95
CA HIS A 46 61.35 26.93 17.92
C HIS A 46 62.69 26.33 17.48
N MET A 47 62.65 25.39 16.52
CA MET A 47 63.61 25.23 15.40
C MET A 47 63.58 23.82 14.75
N CYS A 48 62.42 23.19 14.58
CA CYS A 48 62.28 21.99 13.73
C CYS A 48 61.13 22.09 12.72
N LEU A 49 60.58 23.28 12.51
CA LEU A 49 59.37 23.50 11.71
C LEU A 49 59.62 23.92 10.25
N LEU A 50 60.86 23.82 9.74
CA LEU A 50 61.21 24.36 8.42
C LEU A 50 61.87 23.38 7.43
N LEU A 51 61.98 22.08 7.75
CA LEU A 51 62.53 21.09 6.81
C LEU A 51 61.69 19.82 6.58
N ALA A 52 60.45 19.79 7.09
CA ALA A 52 59.49 18.70 6.85
C ALA A 52 58.25 19.15 6.04
N LEU A 53 58.34 20.26 5.28
CA LEU A 53 57.22 20.85 4.52
C LEU A 53 57.42 20.86 3.00
N THR A 54 58.37 20.09 2.45
CA THR A 54 58.51 19.94 1.00
C THR A 54 58.59 18.47 0.62
N LEU A 55 57.48 17.77 0.74
CA LEU A 55 57.11 16.58 -0.05
C LEU A 55 55.63 16.29 0.26
N ALA A 56 54.75 17.19 -0.17
CA ALA A 56 53.39 16.78 -0.45
C ALA A 56 53.50 15.71 -1.56
N PRO A 57 52.95 14.49 -1.39
CA PRO A 57 52.78 13.63 -2.53
C PRO A 57 51.83 14.38 -3.45
N LEU A 58 52.33 14.85 -4.59
CA LEU A 58 51.50 15.17 -5.74
C LEU A 58 50.73 13.88 -6.01
N GLY A 59 49.50 13.81 -5.49
CA GLY A 59 48.60 12.71 -5.76
C GLY A 59 48.45 12.63 -7.26
N THR A 60 49.09 11.64 -7.87
CA THR A 60 48.82 11.18 -9.22
C THR A 60 47.46 10.52 -9.24
N GLY A 61 46.42 11.28 -8.91
CA GLY A 61 45.06 10.90 -9.23
C GLY A 61 44.96 10.89 -10.74
N ALA A 62 44.97 9.71 -11.34
CA ALA A 62 44.68 9.56 -12.76
C ALA A 62 43.39 10.31 -13.08
N TRP A 63 43.43 11.24 -14.04
CA TRP A 63 42.25 11.98 -14.47
C TRP A 63 41.14 10.99 -14.85
N GLN A 64 39.93 11.21 -14.35
CA GLN A 64 38.77 10.36 -14.59
C GLN A 64 37.67 11.17 -15.25
N CYS A 65 36.90 10.53 -16.14
CA CYS A 65 35.72 11.14 -16.72
C CYS A 65 34.79 11.67 -15.62
N PRO A 66 34.31 12.91 -15.74
CA PRO A 66 33.26 13.43 -14.88
C PRO A 66 32.06 12.49 -14.90
N ARG A 67 31.61 12.03 -13.73
CA ARG A 67 30.40 11.18 -13.66
C ARG A 67 29.16 12.05 -13.69
N ILE A 68 28.29 11.81 -14.66
CA ILE A 68 26.94 12.40 -14.69
C ILE A 68 26.11 11.72 -13.60
N PRO A 69 25.63 12.47 -12.58
CA PRO A 69 24.80 11.90 -11.52
C PRO A 69 23.51 11.30 -12.09
N TYR A 70 23.02 10.20 -11.52
CA TYR A 70 21.74 9.61 -11.96
C TYR A 70 20.57 10.59 -11.83
N SER A 71 20.61 11.48 -10.84
CA SER A 71 19.60 12.51 -10.61
C SER A 71 19.53 13.54 -11.74
N SER A 72 20.63 13.88 -12.41
CA SER A 72 20.60 14.85 -13.52
C SER A 72 20.02 14.27 -14.82
N THR A 73 19.81 12.96 -14.88
CA THR A 73 19.13 12.30 -16.01
C THR A 73 17.60 12.38 -15.95
N ARG A 74 17.04 12.99 -14.91
CA ARG A 74 15.60 13.12 -14.70
C ARG A 74 15.26 14.50 -14.13
N ASN A 75 14.08 14.99 -14.47
CA ASN A 75 13.51 16.21 -13.88
C ASN A 75 12.09 15.94 -13.39
N PHE A 76 11.95 15.67 -12.08
CA PHE A 76 10.65 15.45 -11.43
C PHE A 76 9.92 16.74 -11.02
N SER A 77 10.45 17.89 -11.41
CA SER A 77 9.77 19.19 -11.27
C SER A 77 8.94 19.54 -12.50
N VAL A 78 8.94 18.70 -13.54
CA VAL A 78 8.12 18.89 -14.74
C VAL A 78 6.63 18.80 -14.35
N PRO A 79 5.81 19.84 -14.63
CA PRO A 79 4.38 19.80 -14.35
C PRO A 79 3.65 18.90 -15.37
N TYR A 80 2.63 18.19 -14.88
CA TYR A 80 1.73 17.38 -15.71
C TYR A 80 0.30 17.88 -15.55
N THR A 81 -0.34 18.21 -16.67
CA THR A 81 -1.77 18.58 -16.70
C THR A 81 -2.61 17.31 -16.82
N LEU A 82 -3.20 16.90 -15.70
CA LEU A 82 -4.05 15.71 -15.63
C LEU A 82 -5.54 16.10 -15.67
N PRO A 83 -6.42 15.29 -16.29
CA PRO A 83 -7.85 15.50 -16.17
C PRO A 83 -8.28 15.47 -14.71
N SER A 84 -9.10 16.42 -14.30
CA SER A 84 -9.55 16.54 -12.92
C SER A 84 -10.99 17.05 -12.80
N LEU A 85 -11.61 16.75 -11.66
CA LEU A 85 -12.90 17.27 -11.23
C LEU A 85 -12.73 17.95 -9.88
N ASP A 86 -13.24 19.18 -9.75
CA ASP A 86 -13.33 19.87 -8.46
C ASP A 86 -14.69 19.61 -7.84
N ALA A 87 -14.71 18.93 -6.70
CA ALA A 87 -15.92 18.60 -5.98
C ALA A 87 -16.42 19.75 -5.09
N SER A 88 -15.73 20.91 -5.09
CA SER A 88 -16.04 22.13 -4.31
C SER A 88 -16.01 21.97 -2.78
N SER A 89 -15.85 20.74 -2.28
CA SER A 89 -15.80 20.35 -0.86
C SER A 89 -14.79 19.21 -0.71
N PRO A 90 -14.17 19.03 0.48
CA PRO A 90 -13.22 17.94 0.70
C PRO A 90 -13.81 16.57 0.34
N VAL A 91 -13.05 15.80 -0.46
CA VAL A 91 -13.46 14.47 -0.92
C VAL A 91 -13.33 13.46 0.23
N GLN A 92 -14.40 12.72 0.47
CA GLN A 92 -14.50 11.76 1.56
C GLN A 92 -14.24 10.34 1.06
N ASN A 93 -14.96 9.91 0.02
CA ASN A 93 -14.82 8.59 -0.61
C ASN A 93 -15.02 8.68 -2.13
N VAL A 94 -14.45 7.73 -2.85
CA VAL A 94 -14.63 7.56 -4.29
C VAL A 94 -14.94 6.11 -4.61
N ALA A 95 -15.98 5.88 -5.41
CA ALA A 95 -16.32 4.56 -5.94
C ALA A 95 -16.32 4.60 -7.47
N VAL A 96 -15.80 3.55 -8.09
CA VAL A 96 -15.68 3.46 -9.55
C VAL A 96 -16.55 2.31 -10.03
N PHE A 97 -17.62 2.64 -10.76
CA PHE A 97 -18.53 1.64 -11.30
C PHE A 97 -17.98 1.06 -12.60
N PRO A 98 -17.69 -0.25 -12.66
CA PRO A 98 -17.10 -0.87 -13.83
C PRO A 98 -18.14 -1.12 -14.93
N SER A 99 -17.70 -1.07 -16.18
CA SER A 99 -18.32 -1.69 -17.36
C SER A 99 -17.29 -2.60 -18.03
N SER A 100 -17.74 -3.54 -18.88
CA SER A 100 -16.97 -4.67 -19.43
C SER A 100 -15.43 -4.51 -19.45
N ASP A 101 -14.90 -3.45 -20.08
CA ASP A 101 -13.46 -3.20 -20.17
C ASP A 101 -13.00 -1.82 -19.64
N HIS A 102 -13.93 -0.94 -19.25
CA HIS A 102 -13.64 0.44 -18.85
C HIS A 102 -14.52 0.87 -17.67
N PRO A 103 -14.05 1.78 -16.79
CA PRO A 103 -14.94 2.40 -15.81
C PRO A 103 -16.10 3.07 -16.56
N ALA A 104 -17.33 2.83 -16.12
CA ALA A 104 -18.53 3.44 -16.70
C ALA A 104 -18.88 4.77 -16.00
N ALA A 105 -18.61 4.86 -14.70
CA ALA A 105 -18.84 6.08 -13.94
C ALA A 105 -17.95 6.16 -12.70
N VAL A 106 -17.79 7.38 -12.19
CA VAL A 106 -17.07 7.69 -10.97
C VAL A 106 -18.01 8.42 -10.03
N PHE A 107 -18.18 7.90 -8.81
CA PHE A 107 -18.93 8.53 -7.74
C PHE A 107 -17.97 9.17 -6.76
N VAL A 108 -18.15 10.46 -6.48
CA VAL A 108 -17.32 11.23 -5.56
C VAL A 108 -18.21 11.74 -4.43
N ALA A 109 -18.03 11.19 -3.23
CA ALA A 109 -18.76 11.63 -2.06
C ALA A 109 -18.02 12.78 -1.36
N VAL A 110 -18.77 13.83 -1.07
CA VAL A 110 -18.35 14.97 -0.25
C VAL A 110 -19.43 15.21 0.82
N ARG A 111 -19.17 16.14 1.74
CA ARG A 111 -20.18 16.55 2.71
C ARG A 111 -21.48 16.92 2.00
N ASN A 112 -22.57 16.30 2.43
CA ASN A 112 -23.94 16.53 1.97
C ASN A 112 -24.23 16.20 0.49
N ARG A 113 -23.28 15.69 -0.30
CA ARG A 113 -23.49 15.44 -1.75
C ARG A 113 -22.71 14.23 -2.26
N ILE A 114 -23.26 13.56 -3.26
CA ILE A 114 -22.55 12.58 -4.08
C ILE A 114 -22.57 13.08 -5.53
N LEU A 115 -21.38 13.32 -6.09
CA LEU A 115 -21.22 13.73 -7.48
C LEU A 115 -21.07 12.48 -8.34
N LEU A 116 -21.88 12.36 -9.38
CA LEU A 116 -21.75 11.34 -10.41
C LEU A 116 -21.04 11.95 -11.62
N ALA A 117 -19.89 11.40 -11.97
CA ALA A 117 -19.07 11.85 -13.07
C ALA A 117 -18.82 10.75 -14.11
N SER A 118 -18.54 11.17 -15.34
CA SER A 118 -18.10 10.28 -16.41
C SER A 118 -16.69 9.73 -16.14
N PRO A 119 -16.23 8.72 -16.89
CA PRO A 119 -14.87 8.19 -16.79
C PRO A 119 -13.76 9.23 -17.04
N GLU A 120 -14.08 10.29 -17.78
CA GLU A 120 -13.23 11.46 -18.06
C GLU A 120 -13.29 12.53 -16.97
N LEU A 121 -13.99 12.27 -15.86
CA LEU A 121 -14.23 13.22 -14.77
C LEU A 121 -15.08 14.43 -15.19
N ARG A 122 -16.00 14.25 -16.16
CA ARG A 122 -17.03 15.26 -16.46
C ARG A 122 -18.22 15.06 -15.54
N LEU A 123 -18.65 16.09 -14.83
CA LEU A 123 -19.82 16.02 -13.96
C LEU A 123 -21.08 15.71 -14.78
N LEU A 124 -21.83 14.68 -14.37
CA LEU A 124 -23.08 14.25 -15.00
C LEU A 124 -24.29 14.66 -14.16
N SER A 125 -24.26 14.39 -12.85
CA SER A 125 -25.32 14.78 -11.92
C SER A 125 -24.80 14.89 -10.48
N VAL A 126 -25.61 15.46 -9.60
CA VAL A 126 -25.31 15.62 -8.17
C VAL A 126 -26.51 15.12 -7.38
N LEU A 127 -26.29 14.20 -6.45
CA LEU A 127 -27.30 13.73 -5.50
C LEU A 127 -27.10 14.48 -4.18
N VAL A 128 -28.12 15.18 -3.69
CA VAL A 128 -28.05 15.89 -2.41
C VAL A 128 -28.40 14.95 -1.26
N THR A 129 -27.40 14.63 -0.44
CA THR A 129 -27.49 13.66 0.67
C THR A 129 -27.69 14.31 2.04
N GLY A 130 -27.57 15.63 2.14
CA GLY A 130 -27.80 16.42 3.35
C GLY A 130 -27.79 17.94 3.08
N PRO A 131 -27.80 18.78 4.12
CA PRO A 131 -27.94 18.39 5.52
C PRO A 131 -29.32 17.78 5.79
N VAL A 132 -29.38 16.82 6.71
CA VAL A 132 -30.63 16.24 7.19
C VAL A 132 -31.47 17.33 7.83
N GLY A 133 -32.79 17.31 7.61
CA GLY A 133 -33.70 18.35 8.10
C GLY A 133 -33.84 19.57 7.17
N SER A 134 -32.98 19.72 6.15
CA SER A 134 -33.18 20.71 5.08
C SER A 134 -34.16 20.21 4.02
N ALA A 135 -34.95 21.12 3.46
CA ALA A 135 -35.80 20.86 2.30
C ALA A 135 -34.99 20.53 1.03
N ASP A 136 -33.72 20.96 0.98
CA ASP A 136 -32.81 20.70 -0.15
C ASP A 136 -32.32 19.25 -0.19
N CYS A 137 -32.43 18.49 0.92
CA CYS A 137 -31.98 17.10 0.93
C CYS A 137 -32.97 16.17 0.23
N GLU A 138 -32.60 15.76 -0.99
CA GLU A 138 -33.43 14.93 -1.88
C GLU A 138 -33.82 13.58 -1.27
N ILE A 139 -32.88 12.93 -0.55
CA ILE A 139 -33.03 11.56 -0.04
C ILE A 139 -33.42 11.48 1.43
N CYS A 140 -33.22 12.53 2.23
CA CYS A 140 -33.37 12.46 3.70
C CYS A 140 -34.81 12.15 4.13
N ARG A 141 -35.80 12.58 3.34
CA ARG A 141 -37.22 12.32 3.57
C ARG A 141 -37.63 10.85 3.34
N LEU A 142 -36.77 10.06 2.71
CA LEU A 142 -37.04 8.65 2.43
C LEU A 142 -36.93 7.78 3.69
N CYS A 143 -36.15 8.22 4.69
CA CYS A 143 -36.06 7.52 5.96
C CYS A 143 -37.19 7.94 6.92
N PRO A 144 -37.93 6.98 7.52
CA PRO A 144 -38.84 7.25 8.62
C PRO A 144 -38.13 7.96 9.78
N GLY A 145 -38.80 8.94 10.40
CA GLY A 145 -38.26 9.63 11.59
C GLY A 145 -37.28 10.77 11.31
N ALA A 146 -37.37 11.41 10.13
CA ALA A 146 -36.62 12.63 9.84
C ALA A 146 -36.83 13.67 10.95
N THR A 147 -35.74 14.05 11.62
CA THR A 147 -35.73 15.05 12.68
C THR A 147 -35.71 16.46 12.08
N ASN A 148 -36.31 17.42 12.77
CA ASN A 148 -36.25 18.84 12.37
C ASN A 148 -34.89 19.49 12.71
N VAL A 149 -33.94 18.72 13.25
CA VAL A 149 -32.61 19.20 13.61
C VAL A 149 -31.71 19.11 12.39
N SER A 150 -31.17 20.26 11.97
CA SER A 150 -30.23 20.33 10.85
C SER A 150 -28.92 19.63 11.23
N GLU A 151 -28.55 18.58 10.52
CA GLU A 151 -27.31 17.82 10.73
C GLU A 151 -26.60 17.59 9.39
N ASP A 152 -25.32 17.96 9.30
CA ASP A 152 -24.50 17.64 8.13
C ASP A 152 -24.25 16.13 8.02
N ARG A 153 -24.30 15.63 6.79
CA ARG A 153 -23.96 14.23 6.47
C ARG A 153 -22.57 14.17 5.84
N ASP A 154 -21.64 13.61 6.60
CA ASP A 154 -20.35 13.17 6.07
C ASP A 154 -20.45 11.70 5.64
N ASN A 155 -20.02 11.39 4.43
CA ASN A 155 -20.01 10.03 3.90
C ASN A 155 -18.88 9.22 4.56
N ILE A 156 -19.24 8.08 5.13
CA ILE A 156 -18.31 7.13 5.76
C ILE A 156 -18.06 5.94 4.82
N LEU A 157 -19.10 5.43 4.18
CA LEU A 157 -19.02 4.29 3.24
C LEU A 157 -19.62 4.66 1.89
N LEU A 158 -18.96 4.21 0.83
CA LEU A 158 -19.41 4.33 -0.56
C LEU A 158 -19.04 3.05 -1.31
N GLU A 159 -19.93 2.06 -1.27
CA GLU A 159 -19.65 0.69 -1.72
C GLU A 159 -20.54 0.29 -2.89
N LEU A 160 -20.01 -0.51 -3.82
CA LEU A 160 -20.80 -1.07 -4.91
C LEU A 160 -21.28 -2.48 -4.55
N ASP A 161 -22.48 -2.82 -5.01
CA ASP A 161 -22.94 -4.21 -4.93
C ASP A 161 -22.19 -5.08 -5.96
N PRO A 162 -21.69 -6.27 -5.57
CA PRO A 162 -20.95 -7.13 -6.47
C PRO A 162 -21.82 -7.87 -7.52
N LEU A 163 -23.14 -7.94 -7.35
CA LEU A 163 -24.05 -8.61 -8.29
C LEU A 163 -24.99 -7.64 -8.98
N GLU A 164 -25.51 -6.67 -8.25
CA GLU A 164 -26.52 -5.75 -8.74
C GLU A 164 -25.88 -4.40 -9.13
N PRO A 165 -26.46 -3.64 -10.08
CA PRO A 165 -25.99 -2.31 -10.44
C PRO A 165 -26.41 -1.30 -9.36
N TRP A 166 -25.95 -1.51 -8.12
CA TRP A 166 -26.34 -0.72 -6.94
C TRP A 166 -25.11 -0.07 -6.31
N LEU A 167 -25.32 1.14 -5.80
CA LEU A 167 -24.37 1.87 -4.98
C LEU A 167 -24.97 2.05 -3.58
N TYR A 168 -24.19 1.76 -2.55
CA TYR A 168 -24.54 1.99 -1.16
C TYR A 168 -23.80 3.21 -0.62
N SER A 169 -24.51 4.11 0.04
CA SER A 169 -23.90 5.24 0.75
C SER A 169 -24.36 5.28 2.20
N CYS A 170 -23.41 5.36 3.13
CA CYS A 170 -23.68 5.48 4.56
C CYS A 170 -22.91 6.67 5.12
N GLY A 171 -23.52 7.40 6.05
CA GLY A 171 -22.91 8.62 6.58
C GLY A 171 -23.08 8.81 8.08
N THR A 172 -22.52 9.89 8.62
CA THR A 172 -22.51 10.21 10.05
C THR A 172 -23.90 10.47 10.63
N ALA A 173 -24.77 11.10 9.85
CA ALA A 173 -26.09 11.53 10.29
C ALA A 173 -27.07 10.37 10.49
N GLN A 174 -28.10 10.59 11.30
CA GLN A 174 -29.18 9.63 11.58
C GLN A 174 -28.69 8.29 12.15
N HIS A 175 -27.65 8.26 12.99
CA HIS A 175 -27.12 7.03 13.60
C HIS A 175 -26.44 6.06 12.61
N GLY A 176 -25.87 6.56 11.52
CA GLY A 176 -25.08 5.71 10.63
C GLY A 176 -25.89 4.94 9.59
N LEU A 177 -27.10 5.40 9.26
CA LEU A 177 -27.96 4.73 8.26
C LEU A 177 -27.34 4.77 6.86
N CYS A 178 -27.70 3.75 6.09
CA CYS A 178 -27.30 3.58 4.71
C CYS A 178 -28.48 3.82 3.75
N TYR A 179 -28.14 4.19 2.52
CA TYR A 179 -29.04 4.29 1.38
C TYR A 179 -28.53 3.39 0.27
N GLN A 180 -29.44 2.76 -0.46
CA GLN A 180 -29.16 2.05 -1.69
C GLN A 180 -29.60 2.92 -2.87
N HIS A 181 -28.74 3.06 -3.87
CA HIS A 181 -28.98 3.82 -5.10
C HIS A 181 -28.95 2.87 -6.28
N LYS A 182 -30.07 2.74 -6.98
CA LYS A 182 -30.17 1.90 -8.18
C LYS A 182 -29.56 2.63 -9.37
N LEU A 183 -28.62 1.97 -10.03
CA LEU A 183 -27.92 2.49 -11.21
C LEU A 183 -28.49 1.85 -12.47
N GLU A 184 -28.63 2.65 -13.53
CA GLU A 184 -28.93 2.17 -14.88
C GLU A 184 -27.90 2.70 -15.87
N VAL A 185 -27.48 1.82 -16.78
CA VAL A 185 -26.56 2.16 -17.87
C VAL A 185 -27.38 2.33 -19.15
N GLN A 186 -27.42 3.55 -19.68
CA GLN A 186 -28.09 3.86 -20.93
C GLN A 186 -27.11 4.58 -21.87
N ASN A 187 -26.90 4.05 -23.07
CA ASN A 187 -25.98 4.60 -24.07
C ASN A 187 -24.56 4.88 -23.54
N GLY A 188 -24.07 4.04 -22.62
CA GLY A 188 -22.74 4.20 -21.99
C GLY A 188 -22.67 5.28 -20.90
N SER A 189 -23.78 5.93 -20.56
CA SER A 189 -23.90 6.84 -19.43
C SER A 189 -24.61 6.15 -18.26
N VAL A 190 -24.14 6.39 -17.05
CA VAL A 190 -24.74 5.87 -15.81
C VAL A 190 -25.63 6.94 -15.21
N THR A 191 -26.79 6.54 -14.72
CA THR A 191 -27.72 7.41 -13.98
C THR A 191 -28.22 6.73 -12.71
N ILE A 192 -28.55 7.53 -11.69
CA ILE A 192 -29.23 7.05 -10.47
C ILE A 192 -30.74 7.17 -10.70
N THR A 193 -31.45 6.04 -10.77
CA THR A 193 -32.88 6.03 -11.12
C THR A 193 -33.80 5.92 -9.91
N ALA A 194 -33.33 5.30 -8.83
CA ALA A 194 -34.07 5.18 -7.58
C ALA A 194 -33.11 5.21 -6.39
N THR A 195 -33.61 5.66 -5.23
CA THR A 195 -32.90 5.58 -3.96
C THR A 195 -33.84 5.03 -2.89
N HIS A 196 -33.33 4.11 -2.07
CA HIS A 196 -34.05 3.48 -0.98
C HIS A 196 -33.31 3.72 0.35
N CYS A 197 -34.02 4.14 1.39
CA CYS A 197 -33.47 4.20 2.73
C CYS A 197 -33.45 2.80 3.35
N LEU A 198 -32.28 2.34 3.78
CA LEU A 198 -32.12 1.03 4.41
C LEU A 198 -32.45 1.12 5.90
N TYR A 199 -33.71 1.39 6.22
CA TYR A 199 -34.19 1.52 7.61
C TYR A 199 -35.62 1.03 7.80
N SER A 200 -35.81 0.14 8.79
CA SER A 200 -37.10 -0.36 9.20
C SER A 200 -37.55 0.26 10.53
N ALA A 201 -38.67 1.01 10.53
CA ALA A 201 -39.16 1.71 11.72
C ALA A 201 -39.50 0.78 12.90
N THR A 202 -39.92 -0.45 12.63
CA THR A 202 -40.28 -1.45 13.65
C THR A 202 -39.12 -2.36 14.04
N GLY A 203 -38.05 -2.39 13.24
CA GLY A 203 -36.92 -3.31 13.39
C GLY A 203 -35.74 -2.78 14.22
N ASN A 204 -35.77 -1.50 14.64
CA ASN A 204 -34.64 -0.85 15.31
C ASN A 204 -35.01 -0.32 16.69
N ARG A 205 -34.13 -0.54 17.66
CA ARG A 205 -34.25 -0.06 19.05
C ARG A 205 -32.89 0.50 19.50
N PRO A 206 -32.85 1.41 20.50
CA PRO A 206 -31.58 1.90 21.04
C PRO A 206 -30.61 0.79 21.47
N ALA A 207 -31.11 -0.33 21.98
CA ALA A 207 -30.29 -1.46 22.43
C ALA A 207 -29.89 -2.44 21.30
N SER A 208 -30.59 -2.43 20.16
CA SER A 208 -30.30 -3.29 19.01
C SER A 208 -30.76 -2.60 17.73
N CYS A 209 -29.79 -2.23 16.87
CA CYS A 209 -30.05 -1.53 15.62
C CYS A 209 -29.34 -2.24 14.44
N PRO A 210 -30.01 -3.19 13.77
CA PRO A 210 -29.48 -3.84 12.57
C PRO A 210 -29.20 -2.85 11.42
N ASP A 211 -29.82 -1.67 11.42
CA ASP A 211 -29.69 -0.70 10.33
C ASP A 211 -28.64 0.40 10.60
N CYS A 212 -28.12 0.51 11.83
CA CYS A 212 -27.11 1.49 12.21
C CYS A 212 -25.72 0.97 11.86
N VAL A 213 -25.23 1.31 10.66
CA VAL A 213 -24.06 0.66 10.04
C VAL A 213 -22.78 1.47 10.23
N ALA A 214 -22.82 2.77 9.90
CA ALA A 214 -21.64 3.62 9.91
C ALA A 214 -21.37 4.24 11.28
N SER A 215 -20.12 4.16 11.73
CA SER A 215 -19.65 4.92 12.88
C SER A 215 -19.09 6.27 12.43
N PRO A 216 -19.40 7.37 13.12
CA PRO A 216 -18.78 8.66 12.84
C PRO A 216 -17.27 8.68 13.13
N LEU A 217 -16.75 7.69 13.87
CA LEU A 217 -15.31 7.53 14.13
C LEU A 217 -14.57 6.80 13.00
N GLY A 218 -15.29 6.29 12.01
CA GLY A 218 -14.77 5.53 10.88
C GLY A 218 -15.30 4.10 10.83
N THR A 219 -15.64 3.66 9.62
CA THR A 219 -16.05 2.28 9.32
C THR A 219 -15.39 1.86 8.01
N SER A 220 -14.88 0.63 7.96
CA SER A 220 -14.48 -0.06 6.73
C SER A 220 -15.49 -1.14 6.42
N ALA A 221 -15.83 -1.34 5.15
CA ALA A 221 -16.81 -2.34 4.73
C ALA A 221 -16.35 -3.14 3.52
N THR A 222 -16.85 -4.36 3.41
CA THR A 222 -16.76 -5.18 2.20
C THR A 222 -18.12 -5.81 1.95
N VAL A 223 -18.70 -5.54 0.79
CA VAL A 223 -19.97 -6.17 0.37
C VAL A 223 -19.66 -7.46 -0.37
N VAL A 224 -20.25 -8.57 0.09
CA VAL A 224 -20.09 -9.90 -0.50
C VAL A 224 -21.45 -10.44 -0.87
N ALA A 225 -21.59 -10.88 -2.11
CA ALA A 225 -22.75 -11.65 -2.50
C ALA A 225 -22.57 -13.12 -2.17
N ASN A 226 -23.56 -13.70 -1.47
CA ASN A 226 -23.64 -15.13 -1.21
C ASN A 226 -25.09 -15.62 -1.38
N HIS A 227 -25.30 -16.70 -2.12
CA HIS A 227 -26.60 -17.34 -2.34
C HIS A 227 -27.77 -16.36 -2.62
N TYR A 228 -27.57 -15.41 -3.56
CA TYR A 228 -28.56 -14.39 -3.96
C TYR A 228 -28.89 -13.30 -2.93
N ALA A 229 -28.05 -13.13 -1.90
CA ALA A 229 -28.16 -12.01 -0.97
C ALA A 229 -26.82 -11.29 -0.81
N SER A 230 -26.89 -9.98 -0.58
CA SER A 230 -25.72 -9.16 -0.26
C SER A 230 -25.49 -9.12 1.25
N TYR A 231 -24.27 -9.47 1.66
CA TYR A 231 -23.81 -9.46 3.04
C TYR A 231 -22.77 -8.36 3.21
N PHE A 232 -22.98 -7.53 4.22
CA PHE A 232 -22.11 -6.44 4.60
C PHE A 232 -21.23 -6.93 5.75
N TYR A 233 -19.94 -7.06 5.47
CA TYR A 233 -18.93 -7.27 6.48
C TYR A 233 -18.43 -5.89 6.89
N LEU A 234 -18.58 -5.56 8.17
CA LEU A 234 -18.36 -4.22 8.69
C LEU A 234 -17.34 -4.23 9.82
N GLY A 235 -16.39 -3.30 9.76
CA GLY A 235 -15.45 -2.99 10.83
C GLY A 235 -15.58 -1.52 11.24
N SER A 236 -16.15 -1.24 12.40
CA SER A 236 -16.47 0.11 12.88
C SER A 236 -15.70 0.46 14.14
N THR A 237 -15.04 1.61 14.12
CA THR A 237 -14.41 2.19 15.31
C THR A 237 -15.51 2.69 16.26
N ILE A 238 -15.44 2.33 17.54
CA ILE A 238 -16.44 2.74 18.54
C ILE A 238 -15.76 3.33 19.78
N ASN A 239 -16.52 4.12 20.52
CA ASN A 239 -16.22 4.57 21.89
C ASN A 239 -17.48 4.39 22.75
N SER A 240 -17.43 4.77 24.03
CA SER A 240 -18.58 4.61 24.94
C SER A 240 -19.83 5.36 24.47
N SER A 241 -19.67 6.54 23.86
CA SER A 241 -20.78 7.34 23.33
C SER A 241 -21.49 6.66 22.14
N VAL A 242 -20.72 6.18 21.16
CA VAL A 242 -21.24 5.47 19.98
C VAL A 242 -21.84 4.11 20.36
N ALA A 243 -21.25 3.43 21.35
CA ALA A 243 -21.70 2.11 21.77
C ALA A 243 -22.96 2.15 22.66
N ALA A 244 -23.25 3.28 23.31
CA ALA A 244 -24.32 3.38 24.31
C ALA A 244 -25.73 3.16 23.72
N ARG A 245 -26.01 3.67 22.52
CA ARG A 245 -27.29 3.51 21.82
C ARG A 245 -27.06 3.45 20.33
N TYR A 246 -27.84 2.62 19.64
CA TYR A 246 -27.78 2.48 18.19
C TYR A 246 -26.39 2.05 17.70
N SER A 247 -25.70 1.22 18.50
CA SER A 247 -24.31 0.83 18.26
C SER A 247 -24.15 0.08 16.93
N PRO A 248 -23.17 0.46 16.09
CA PRO A 248 -22.83 -0.30 14.90
C PRO A 248 -22.09 -1.61 15.20
N GLN A 249 -21.68 -1.81 16.46
CA GLN A 249 -20.74 -2.86 16.92
C GLN A 249 -19.37 -2.77 16.22
N SER A 250 -18.34 -3.42 16.76
CA SER A 250 -16.98 -3.26 16.23
C SER A 250 -16.74 -4.07 14.97
N VAL A 251 -17.17 -5.33 14.97
CA VAL A 251 -17.19 -6.19 13.77
C VAL A 251 -18.60 -6.73 13.64
N SER A 252 -19.24 -6.62 12.48
CA SER A 252 -20.56 -7.24 12.27
C SER A 252 -20.74 -7.77 10.84
N ILE A 253 -21.61 -8.78 10.71
CA ILE A 253 -22.05 -9.33 9.42
C ILE A 253 -23.54 -9.10 9.31
N ARG A 254 -23.96 -8.33 8.31
CA ARG A 254 -25.37 -7.93 8.13
C ARG A 254 -25.86 -8.31 6.75
N ARG A 255 -26.97 -9.04 6.70
CA ARG A 255 -27.61 -9.44 5.44
C ARG A 255 -28.63 -8.39 5.02
N LEU A 256 -28.49 -7.87 3.81
CA LEU A 256 -29.47 -6.96 3.22
C LEU A 256 -30.81 -7.69 2.98
N LYS A 257 -31.93 -7.04 3.29
CA LYS A 257 -33.26 -7.57 2.97
C LYS A 257 -33.61 -7.31 1.51
N GLY A 258 -34.27 -8.26 0.85
CA GLY A 258 -34.77 -8.09 -0.52
C GLY A 258 -35.86 -7.01 -0.65
N THR A 259 -36.48 -6.61 0.46
CA THR A 259 -37.44 -5.49 0.55
C THR A 259 -36.76 -4.12 0.51
N LEU A 260 -35.42 -4.05 0.61
CA LEU A 260 -34.62 -2.82 0.61
C LEU A 260 -35.02 -1.80 1.71
N ASP A 261 -35.59 -2.30 2.81
CA ASP A 261 -35.99 -1.51 3.99
C ASP A 261 -35.05 -1.75 5.19
N GLY A 262 -33.82 -2.21 4.94
CA GLY A 262 -32.80 -2.42 5.97
C GLY A 262 -32.16 -3.81 5.94
N PHE A 263 -31.60 -4.20 7.07
CA PHE A 263 -30.86 -5.43 7.30
C PHE A 263 -31.65 -6.42 8.17
N SER A 264 -31.30 -7.70 8.03
CA SER A 264 -31.92 -8.80 8.79
C SER A 264 -31.54 -8.73 10.27
N ASP A 265 -32.51 -9.00 11.14
CA ASP A 265 -32.33 -9.21 12.59
C ASP A 265 -32.65 -10.69 12.91
N PRO A 266 -31.90 -11.37 13.80
CA PRO A 266 -30.66 -10.91 14.44
C PRO A 266 -29.47 -10.87 13.47
N PHE A 267 -28.53 -9.96 13.72
CA PHE A 267 -27.23 -9.96 13.06
C PHE A 267 -26.14 -10.47 14.03
N GLN A 268 -25.01 -10.93 13.47
CA GLN A 268 -23.87 -11.40 14.26
C GLN A 268 -22.85 -10.28 14.39
N GLY A 269 -22.35 -10.04 15.60
CA GLY A 269 -21.35 -9.01 15.84
C GLY A 269 -20.49 -9.22 17.09
N LEU A 270 -19.29 -8.65 17.05
CA LEU A 270 -18.33 -8.53 18.15
C LEU A 270 -18.17 -7.04 18.46
N THR A 271 -18.10 -6.68 19.72
CA THR A 271 -17.95 -5.28 20.13
C THR A 271 -17.00 -5.17 21.30
N VAL A 272 -16.20 -4.10 21.33
CA VAL A 272 -15.29 -3.83 22.44
C VAL A 272 -16.10 -3.76 23.73
N LEU A 273 -15.68 -4.53 24.73
CA LEU A 273 -16.36 -4.62 26.02
C LEU A 273 -16.43 -3.23 26.69
N PRO A 274 -17.53 -2.90 27.39
CA PRO A 274 -17.78 -1.56 27.93
C PRO A 274 -16.60 -0.91 28.68
N GLN A 275 -15.88 -1.69 29.50
CA GLN A 275 -14.74 -1.21 30.28
C GLN A 275 -13.51 -0.79 29.44
N TYR A 276 -13.48 -1.13 28.14
CA TYR A 276 -12.35 -0.85 27.25
C TYR A 276 -12.69 0.11 26.10
N GLN A 277 -13.95 0.54 25.96
CA GLN A 277 -14.41 1.29 24.78
C GLN A 277 -13.68 2.63 24.58
N ASP A 278 -13.24 3.29 25.64
CA ASP A 278 -12.53 4.58 25.56
C ASP A 278 -10.99 4.44 25.61
N ASN A 279 -10.48 3.29 26.09
CA ASN A 279 -9.05 3.06 26.28
C ASN A 279 -8.44 2.07 25.28
N TYR A 280 -9.27 1.38 24.49
CA TYR A 280 -8.85 0.43 23.45
C TYR A 280 -9.62 0.71 22.15
N THR A 281 -9.16 1.69 21.40
CA THR A 281 -9.75 2.05 20.10
C THR A 281 -9.12 1.24 18.98
N ILE A 282 -9.96 0.63 18.14
CA ILE A 282 -9.54 -0.12 16.95
C ILE A 282 -9.82 0.74 15.72
N HIS A 283 -8.78 1.04 14.93
CA HIS A 283 -8.92 1.76 13.66
C HIS A 283 -8.93 0.77 12.50
N TYR A 284 -10.03 0.73 11.75
CA TYR A 284 -10.17 -0.10 10.56
C TYR A 284 -9.68 0.68 9.34
N VAL A 285 -8.53 0.28 8.80
CA VAL A 285 -7.83 1.02 7.72
C VAL A 285 -8.34 0.60 6.35
N HIS A 286 -8.57 -0.69 6.15
CA HIS A 286 -8.98 -1.24 4.86
C HIS A 286 -9.65 -2.60 5.04
N SER A 287 -10.50 -2.97 4.09
CA SER A 287 -11.11 -4.29 4.00
C SER A 287 -11.24 -4.72 2.55
N PHE A 288 -11.16 -6.03 2.32
CA PHE A 288 -11.28 -6.62 0.99
C PHE A 288 -11.74 -8.08 1.08
N LYS A 289 -12.21 -8.61 -0.05
CA LYS A 289 -12.58 -10.02 -0.20
C LYS A 289 -11.59 -10.72 -1.11
N ASP A 290 -11.10 -11.87 -0.70
CA ASP A 290 -10.31 -12.75 -1.55
C ASP A 290 -10.65 -14.22 -1.26
N GLY A 291 -10.80 -15.02 -2.32
CA GLY A 291 -11.26 -16.41 -2.20
C GLY A 291 -12.55 -16.52 -1.38
N ASP A 292 -12.49 -17.33 -0.32
CA ASP A 292 -13.58 -17.64 0.61
C ASP A 292 -13.60 -16.76 1.88
N TYR A 293 -12.81 -15.69 1.89
CA TYR A 293 -12.60 -14.88 3.09
C TYR A 293 -12.78 -13.39 2.85
N VAL A 294 -13.26 -12.71 3.89
CA VAL A 294 -13.16 -11.25 4.03
C VAL A 294 -12.07 -10.94 5.04
N TYR A 295 -11.27 -9.94 4.71
CA TYR A 295 -10.15 -9.50 5.53
C TYR A 295 -10.37 -8.05 5.98
N PHE A 296 -10.01 -7.76 7.23
CA PHE A 296 -9.90 -6.39 7.75
C PHE A 296 -8.47 -6.12 8.18
N LEU A 297 -7.98 -4.94 7.86
CA LEU A 297 -6.70 -4.44 8.34
C LEU A 297 -6.94 -3.40 9.41
N THR A 298 -6.37 -3.63 10.58
CA THR A 298 -6.59 -2.79 11.75
C THR A 298 -5.28 -2.24 12.30
N VAL A 299 -5.37 -1.05 12.88
CA VAL A 299 -4.34 -0.47 13.75
C VAL A 299 -4.94 -0.35 15.14
N GLN A 300 -4.32 -0.99 16.13
CA GLN A 300 -4.82 -1.05 17.50
C GLN A 300 -3.66 -1.21 18.50
N PRO A 301 -3.89 -0.96 19.79
CA PRO A 301 -2.86 -1.21 20.81
C PRO A 301 -2.47 -2.69 20.87
N GLU A 302 -1.18 -2.97 21.10
CA GLU A 302 -0.64 -4.34 21.11
C GLU A 302 -1.37 -5.26 22.10
N ARG A 303 -1.73 -4.70 23.25
CA ARG A 303 -2.48 -5.32 24.33
C ARG A 303 -3.26 -4.25 25.08
N LEU A 304 -4.21 -4.67 25.92
CA LEU A 304 -4.93 -3.77 26.82
C LEU A 304 -3.95 -2.96 27.67
N GLY A 305 -4.13 -1.64 27.73
CA GLY A 305 -3.27 -0.72 28.47
C GLY A 305 -1.89 -0.44 27.83
N SER A 306 -1.62 -0.95 26.63
CA SER A 306 -0.40 -0.60 25.89
C SER A 306 -0.49 0.80 25.29
N SER A 307 0.58 1.57 25.37
CA SER A 307 0.77 2.79 24.58
C SER A 307 1.37 2.51 23.20
N VAL A 308 1.82 1.28 22.94
CA VAL A 308 2.38 0.85 21.66
C VAL A 308 1.28 0.26 20.78
N TYR A 309 1.26 0.70 19.51
CA TYR A 309 0.33 0.25 18.48
C TYR A 309 0.99 -0.75 17.55
N HIS A 310 0.18 -1.60 16.93
CA HIS A 310 0.60 -2.44 15.82
C HIS A 310 -0.52 -2.64 14.80
N THR A 311 -0.17 -3.27 13.68
CA THR A 311 -1.12 -3.62 12.63
C THR A 311 -1.54 -5.08 12.75
N ARG A 312 -2.84 -5.36 12.59
CA ARG A 312 -3.37 -6.73 12.50
C ARG A 312 -4.15 -6.94 11.22
N LEU A 313 -4.20 -8.20 10.80
CA LEU A 313 -5.09 -8.73 9.78
C LEU A 313 -6.14 -9.58 10.48
N ALA A 314 -7.40 -9.17 10.43
CA ALA A 314 -8.53 -9.99 10.80
C ALA A 314 -9.10 -10.75 9.59
N ARG A 315 -9.55 -11.98 9.77
CA ARG A 315 -10.12 -12.85 8.72
C ARG A 315 -11.47 -13.42 9.16
N LEU A 316 -12.44 -13.41 8.24
CA LEU A 316 -13.79 -13.95 8.38
C LEU A 316 -14.16 -14.81 7.17
N SER A 317 -14.94 -15.86 7.39
CA SER A 317 -15.47 -16.72 6.31
C SER A 317 -16.67 -16.08 5.61
N ILE A 318 -16.80 -16.31 4.30
CA ILE A 318 -18.01 -15.95 3.54
C ILE A 318 -19.10 -17.02 3.62
N HIS A 319 -18.74 -18.26 3.97
CA HIS A 319 -19.65 -19.41 4.03
C HIS A 319 -20.34 -19.55 5.38
N GLU A 320 -19.70 -19.04 6.43
CA GLU A 320 -20.22 -19.07 7.80
C GLU A 320 -20.43 -17.63 8.29
N HIS A 321 -21.69 -17.21 8.38
CA HIS A 321 -22.05 -15.85 8.81
C HIS A 321 -22.06 -15.68 10.34
N ASN A 322 -21.38 -16.57 11.08
CA ASN A 322 -21.18 -16.45 12.52
C ASN A 322 -19.74 -16.02 12.81
N LEU A 323 -19.54 -15.22 13.86
CA LEU A 323 -18.22 -14.66 14.18
C LEU A 323 -17.33 -15.60 15.00
N ARG A 324 -17.74 -16.86 15.16
CA ARG A 324 -16.99 -17.86 15.95
C ARG A 324 -15.62 -18.14 15.33
N ARG A 325 -15.51 -18.06 14.00
CA ARG A 325 -14.27 -18.27 13.27
C ARG A 325 -13.52 -16.98 12.94
N TYR A 326 -13.78 -15.90 13.67
CA TYR A 326 -13.00 -14.67 13.59
C TYR A 326 -11.55 -14.93 14.04
N ARG A 327 -10.58 -14.56 13.19
CA ARG A 327 -9.15 -14.71 13.48
C ARG A 327 -8.44 -13.40 13.31
N GLU A 328 -7.52 -13.07 14.21
CA GLU A 328 -6.56 -11.98 14.01
C GLU A 328 -5.14 -12.52 13.93
N LEU A 329 -4.31 -11.90 13.08
CA LEU A 329 -2.89 -12.17 12.93
C LEU A 329 -2.12 -10.86 12.95
N VAL A 330 -1.01 -10.78 13.69
CA VAL A 330 -0.18 -9.59 13.72
C VAL A 330 0.66 -9.49 12.44
N LEU A 331 0.61 -8.33 11.78
CA LEU A 331 1.46 -8.02 10.64
C LEU A 331 2.62 -7.14 11.11
N ASP A 332 3.85 -7.55 10.80
CA ASP A 332 5.06 -6.81 11.17
C ASP A 332 5.89 -6.45 9.94
N CYS A 333 6.02 -5.15 9.69
CA CYS A 333 6.84 -4.57 8.63
C CYS A 333 8.04 -3.85 9.23
N ARG A 334 9.25 -4.24 8.82
CA ARG A 334 10.49 -3.71 9.40
C ARG A 334 11.54 -3.37 8.37
N PHE A 335 12.47 -2.50 8.75
CA PHE A 335 13.72 -2.29 8.04
C PHE A 335 14.83 -3.14 8.67
N GLU A 336 15.46 -4.01 7.90
CA GLU A 336 16.62 -4.81 8.33
C GLU A 336 17.90 -4.37 7.60
N SER A 337 18.89 -3.85 8.32
CA SER A 337 20.14 -3.39 7.70
C SER A 337 21.01 -4.57 7.22
N LYS A 338 21.57 -4.44 6.00
CA LYS A 338 22.41 -5.49 5.37
C LYS A 338 23.71 -5.81 6.14
N ARG A 339 24.14 -4.97 7.09
CA ARG A 339 25.36 -5.18 7.90
C ARG A 339 25.20 -6.27 8.94
N ARG A 340 23.98 -6.64 9.31
CA ARG A 340 23.69 -7.69 10.31
C ARG A 340 24.12 -9.10 9.88
N ARG A 341 24.16 -9.41 8.57
CA ARG A 341 24.66 -10.72 8.08
C ARG A 341 26.16 -10.96 8.35
N ARG A 342 26.93 -9.96 8.79
CA ARG A 342 28.36 -10.09 9.07
C ARG A 342 28.77 -9.88 10.54
N ARG A 343 27.87 -9.48 11.43
CA ARG A 343 28.20 -9.25 12.86
C ARG A 343 27.26 -10.05 13.77
N ARG A 344 27.69 -11.28 14.11
CA ARG A 344 27.29 -11.97 15.34
C ARG A 344 28.26 -11.53 16.45
N SER A 345 28.11 -10.32 16.97
CA SER A 345 28.69 -9.92 18.25
C SER A 345 28.00 -8.63 18.64
N GLY A 346 27.42 -8.62 19.84
CA GLY A 346 26.89 -7.41 20.45
C GLY A 346 27.99 -6.36 20.53
N GLU A 347 27.67 -5.18 20.00
CA GLU A 347 28.06 -3.83 20.42
C GLU A 347 27.88 -2.90 19.21
N ASP A 348 26.93 -1.97 19.40
CA ASP A 348 26.51 -0.84 18.55
C ASP A 348 26.21 -1.12 17.07
N GLY A 349 24.93 -1.40 16.77
CA GLY A 349 24.47 -1.66 15.40
C GLY A 349 23.00 -1.30 15.14
N GLU A 350 22.79 -0.10 14.59
CA GLU A 350 21.72 0.28 13.65
C GLU A 350 20.33 -0.36 13.88
N TRP A 351 19.44 0.38 14.56
CA TRP A 351 18.10 0.01 14.99
C TRP A 351 17.26 -0.74 13.93
N ASP A 352 16.70 -1.91 14.29
CA ASP A 352 15.57 -2.50 13.55
C ASP A 352 14.37 -1.53 13.70
N ILE A 353 14.06 -0.77 12.66
CA ILE A 353 12.93 0.16 12.67
C ILE A 353 11.67 -0.64 12.35
N ALA A 354 10.72 -0.67 13.28
CA ALA A 354 9.39 -1.24 13.08
C ALA A 354 8.44 -0.18 12.52
N TYR A 355 7.86 -0.45 11.36
CA TYR A 355 6.79 0.37 10.78
C TYR A 355 5.46 -0.25 11.21
N ASN A 356 5.03 0.11 12.41
CA ASN A 356 3.95 -0.55 13.14
C ASN A 356 2.55 -0.07 12.75
N VAL A 357 2.41 1.08 12.08
CA VAL A 357 1.11 1.69 11.75
C VAL A 357 0.87 1.66 10.24
N LEU A 358 -0.06 0.81 9.80
CA LEU A 358 -0.54 0.79 8.43
C LEU A 358 -1.30 2.08 8.08
N GLN A 359 -0.94 2.70 6.96
CA GLN A 359 -1.59 3.90 6.42
C GLN A 359 -2.59 3.57 5.31
N ALA A 360 -2.21 2.65 4.42
CA ALA A 360 -3.03 2.20 3.31
C ALA A 360 -2.62 0.81 2.86
N ALA A 361 -3.52 0.10 2.19
CA ALA A 361 -3.27 -1.22 1.67
C ALA A 361 -3.99 -1.46 0.34
N HIS A 362 -3.44 -2.39 -0.44
CA HIS A 362 -4.06 -2.87 -1.67
C HIS A 362 -3.67 -4.32 -1.93
N THR A 363 -4.57 -5.09 -2.52
CA THR A 363 -4.34 -6.50 -2.85
C THR A 363 -4.39 -6.69 -4.35
N ASP A 364 -3.32 -7.24 -4.92
CA ASP A 364 -3.27 -7.60 -6.34
C ASP A 364 -2.27 -8.74 -6.57
N ARG A 365 -2.28 -9.31 -7.77
CA ARG A 365 -1.32 -10.30 -8.24
C ARG A 365 -0.02 -9.62 -8.68
N PRO A 366 1.15 -10.15 -8.28
CA PRO A 366 2.44 -9.60 -8.68
C PRO A 366 2.80 -10.01 -10.12
N GLY A 367 3.56 -9.15 -10.79
CA GLY A 367 4.28 -9.52 -12.01
C GLY A 367 5.38 -10.55 -11.75
N ALA A 368 5.81 -11.25 -12.80
CA ALA A 368 6.72 -12.39 -12.71
C ALA A 368 8.05 -12.11 -11.97
N ARG A 369 8.57 -10.89 -12.05
CA ARG A 369 9.81 -10.51 -11.35
C ARG A 369 9.61 -10.49 -9.84
N LEU A 370 8.55 -9.85 -9.36
CA LEU A 370 8.29 -9.74 -7.92
C LEU A 370 7.85 -11.09 -7.34
N ALA A 371 7.07 -11.87 -8.10
CA ALA A 371 6.69 -13.22 -7.70
C ALA A 371 7.93 -14.10 -7.40
N ARG A 372 8.94 -14.05 -8.29
CA ARG A 372 10.24 -14.73 -8.06
C ARG A 372 10.99 -14.19 -6.84
N ASP A 373 11.02 -12.87 -6.65
CA ASP A 373 11.69 -12.24 -5.49
C ASP A 373 11.04 -12.61 -4.14
N LEU A 374 9.73 -12.87 -4.15
CA LEU A 374 8.94 -13.29 -2.99
C LEU A 374 8.90 -14.81 -2.81
N GLY A 375 9.31 -15.59 -3.83
CA GLY A 375 9.26 -17.06 -3.80
C GLY A 375 7.83 -17.60 -3.94
N ILE A 376 6.98 -16.94 -4.72
CA ILE A 376 5.56 -17.26 -4.90
C ILE A 376 5.20 -17.35 -6.39
N ASN A 377 3.99 -17.81 -6.71
CA ASN A 377 3.49 -17.87 -8.07
C ASN A 377 2.89 -16.51 -8.50
N THR A 378 2.86 -16.23 -9.81
CA THR A 378 2.22 -15.03 -10.36
C THR A 378 0.71 -15.03 -10.22
N ALA A 379 0.09 -16.19 -9.97
CA ALA A 379 -1.33 -16.31 -9.70
C ALA A 379 -1.69 -15.98 -8.23
N ASP A 380 -0.69 -15.95 -7.34
CA ASP A 380 -0.92 -15.76 -5.91
C ASP A 380 -1.32 -14.31 -5.61
N MET A 381 -2.39 -14.14 -4.84
CA MET A 381 -2.79 -12.83 -4.33
C MET A 381 -1.84 -12.36 -3.24
N VAL A 382 -1.44 -11.09 -3.32
CA VAL A 382 -0.51 -10.47 -2.37
C VAL A 382 -1.12 -9.20 -1.80
N LEU A 383 -1.13 -9.10 -0.48
CA LEU A 383 -1.44 -7.88 0.24
C LEU A 383 -0.20 -6.98 0.29
N PHE A 384 -0.31 -5.80 -0.29
CA PHE A 384 0.69 -4.73 -0.19
C PHE A 384 0.21 -3.70 0.82
N GLY A 385 1.03 -3.43 1.85
CA GLY A 385 0.73 -2.40 2.84
C GLY A 385 1.78 -1.30 2.81
N ALA A 386 1.32 -0.05 2.84
CA ALA A 386 2.13 1.13 3.13
C ALA A 386 2.06 1.39 4.64
N PHE A 387 3.19 1.22 5.33
CA PHE A 387 3.33 1.38 6.77
C PHE A 387 4.12 2.63 7.09
N ALA A 388 3.91 3.16 8.29
CA ALA A 388 4.69 4.24 8.86
C ALA A 388 5.17 3.88 10.28
N GLU A 389 6.27 4.49 10.70
CA GLU A 389 6.68 4.49 12.11
C GLU A 389 5.70 5.36 12.93
N SER A 390 5.21 4.85 14.05
CA SER A 390 4.41 5.67 14.98
C SER A 390 5.27 6.69 15.74
N GLN A 391 4.65 7.81 16.13
CA GLN A 391 5.14 8.62 17.22
C GLN A 391 5.14 7.82 18.54
N PRO A 392 6.01 8.16 19.51
CA PRO A 392 6.06 7.45 20.78
C PRO A 392 4.70 7.54 21.48
N GLU A 393 4.21 6.41 21.98
CA GLU A 393 2.96 6.31 22.75
C GLU A 393 1.70 6.79 22.00
N SER A 394 1.74 6.85 20.67
CA SER A 394 0.66 7.36 19.84
C SER A 394 0.49 6.52 18.58
N ARG A 395 -0.71 6.56 17.99
CA ARG A 395 -0.94 6.00 16.65
C ARG A 395 -0.48 6.94 15.52
N ALA A 396 -0.20 8.20 15.84
CA ALA A 396 0.10 9.22 14.85
C ALA A 396 1.37 8.82 14.06
N PRO A 397 1.32 8.80 12.72
CA PRO A 397 2.48 8.41 11.93
C PRO A 397 3.56 9.50 11.95
N ARG A 398 4.80 9.08 11.74
CA ARG A 398 5.93 9.94 11.37
C ARG A 398 6.15 9.87 9.86
N GLU A 399 6.92 10.81 9.32
CA GLU A 399 7.33 10.84 7.91
C GLU A 399 8.40 9.78 7.58
N TYR A 400 8.23 8.55 8.06
CA TYR A 400 9.10 7.40 7.77
C TYR A 400 8.23 6.25 7.32
N SER A 401 8.13 6.07 5.99
CA SER A 401 7.28 5.04 5.41
C SER A 401 8.06 3.83 4.91
N ALA A 402 7.38 2.69 4.86
CA ALA A 402 7.84 1.45 4.25
C ALA A 402 6.71 0.78 3.46
N VAL A 403 7.07 -0.08 2.51
CA VAL A 403 6.10 -0.93 1.81
C VAL A 403 6.48 -2.39 1.97
N CYS A 404 5.59 -3.17 2.57
CA CYS A 404 5.76 -4.60 2.77
C CYS A 404 4.71 -5.40 1.97
N ALA A 405 5.11 -6.59 1.52
CA ALA A 405 4.26 -7.50 0.75
C ALA A 405 4.01 -8.81 1.51
N PHE A 406 2.75 -9.17 1.66
CA PHE A 406 2.25 -10.32 2.42
C PHE A 406 1.43 -11.23 1.50
N PRO A 407 2.00 -12.34 0.99
CA PRO A 407 1.23 -13.30 0.19
C PRO A 407 0.08 -13.89 1.02
N LEU A 408 -1.16 -13.81 0.52
CA LEU A 408 -2.35 -14.16 1.30
C LEU A 408 -2.38 -15.64 1.66
N HIS A 409 -1.90 -16.53 0.78
CA HIS A 409 -1.84 -17.97 1.09
C HIS A 409 -0.94 -18.27 2.30
N LEU A 410 0.19 -17.56 2.45
CA LEU A 410 1.08 -17.70 3.62
C LEU A 410 0.45 -17.14 4.89
N LEU A 411 -0.34 -16.08 4.78
CA LEU A 411 -1.10 -15.53 5.92
C LEU A 411 -2.16 -16.53 6.38
N ASN A 412 -2.91 -17.11 5.45
CA ASN A 412 -3.90 -18.15 5.75
C ASN A 412 -3.24 -19.38 6.37
N GLN A 413 -2.13 -19.86 5.80
CA GLN A 413 -1.37 -20.97 6.37
C GLN A 413 -0.91 -20.67 7.80
N ALA A 414 -0.35 -19.47 8.06
CA ALA A 414 0.05 -19.07 9.40
C ALA A 414 -1.12 -19.01 10.40
N MET A 415 -2.31 -18.62 9.93
CA MET A 415 -3.54 -18.63 10.74
C MET A 415 -3.96 -20.07 11.09
N GLU A 416 -3.97 -20.99 10.12
CA GLU A 416 -4.29 -22.40 10.39
C GLU A 416 -3.26 -23.04 11.34
N GLU A 417 -1.97 -22.90 11.05
CA GLU A 417 -0.90 -23.46 11.89
C GLU A 417 -0.91 -22.90 13.32
N GLY A 418 -1.24 -21.62 13.48
CA GLY A 418 -1.34 -21.03 14.82
C GLY A 418 -2.61 -21.49 15.56
N MET A 419 -3.69 -21.80 14.85
CA MET A 419 -4.87 -22.42 15.43
C MET A 419 -4.64 -23.89 15.80
N ASP A 420 -3.90 -24.65 14.98
CA ASP A 420 -3.44 -26.00 15.33
C ASP A 420 -2.64 -25.99 16.63
N LYS A 421 -1.79 -24.97 16.84
CA LYS A 421 -1.05 -24.80 18.10
C LYS A 421 -1.94 -24.43 19.28
N CYS A 422 -2.94 -23.56 19.08
CA CYS A 422 -3.90 -23.20 20.13
C CYS A 422 -4.80 -24.39 20.51
N CYS A 423 -5.32 -25.13 19.54
CA CYS A 423 -6.27 -26.21 19.79
C CYS A 423 -5.63 -27.59 19.93
N GLY A 424 -4.33 -27.71 19.65
CA GLY A 424 -3.55 -28.93 19.87
C GLY A 424 -3.08 -29.11 21.31
N ILE A 425 -2.46 -30.27 21.55
CA ILE A 425 -1.87 -30.60 22.86
C ILE A 425 -0.46 -30.03 22.89
N GLY A 426 -0.29 -28.89 23.56
CA GLY A 426 1.00 -28.24 23.79
C GLY A 426 1.47 -28.38 25.25
N PRO A 427 2.77 -28.21 25.52
CA PRO A 427 3.32 -28.29 26.88
C PRO A 427 2.92 -27.11 27.77
N GLN A 428 2.47 -26.00 27.20
CA GLN A 428 2.01 -24.80 27.92
C GLN A 428 0.69 -24.30 27.34
N PRO A 429 -0.27 -23.87 28.19
CA PRO A 429 -1.50 -23.26 27.74
C PRO A 429 -1.20 -21.89 27.09
N LEU A 430 -1.71 -21.67 25.89
CA LEU A 430 -1.57 -20.41 25.17
C LEU A 430 -2.74 -19.48 25.50
N LEU A 431 -2.52 -18.16 25.53
CA LEU A 431 -3.62 -17.21 25.61
C LEU A 431 -4.37 -17.19 24.28
N ARG A 432 -5.71 -17.28 24.30
CA ARG A 432 -6.52 -17.12 23.08
C ARG A 432 -6.48 -15.68 22.54
N GLY A 433 -6.29 -14.72 23.44
CA GLY A 433 -6.25 -13.30 23.12
C GLY A 433 -7.63 -12.70 22.87
N LEU A 434 -7.65 -11.54 22.22
CA LEU A 434 -8.86 -10.74 21.98
C LEU A 434 -9.64 -10.39 23.25
N SER A 435 -8.95 -10.19 24.39
CA SER A 435 -9.57 -9.90 25.69
C SER A 435 -10.37 -8.59 25.74
N PHE A 436 -10.29 -7.77 24.68
CA PHE A 436 -11.14 -6.61 24.46
C PHE A 436 -12.52 -6.95 23.89
N PHE A 437 -12.70 -8.11 23.25
CA PHE A 437 -13.98 -8.61 22.73
C PHE A 437 -14.59 -9.73 23.56
N GLN A 438 -13.76 -10.51 24.26
CA GLN A 438 -14.19 -11.69 25.01
C GLN A 438 -13.46 -11.78 26.35
N PRO A 439 -13.96 -12.59 27.30
CA PRO A 439 -13.24 -12.87 28.55
C PRO A 439 -11.83 -13.44 28.30
N VAL A 440 -10.96 -13.33 29.30
CA VAL A 440 -9.62 -13.92 29.22
C VAL A 440 -9.73 -15.44 29.31
N GLU A 441 -9.24 -16.13 28.28
CA GLU A 441 -9.31 -17.59 28.20
C GLU A 441 -8.04 -18.20 27.57
N TYR A 442 -7.80 -19.49 27.85
CA TYR A 442 -6.59 -20.23 27.47
C TYR A 442 -6.87 -21.42 26.54
N CYS A 443 -6.11 -21.51 25.47
CA CYS A 443 -6.07 -22.58 24.49
C CYS A 443 -5.48 -23.91 25.06
N PRO A 444 -6.11 -25.09 24.88
CA PRO A 444 -7.50 -25.34 24.45
C PRO A 444 -8.50 -25.25 25.63
N HIS A 445 -9.74 -24.81 25.36
CA HIS A 445 -10.70 -24.45 26.43
C HIS A 445 -11.39 -25.65 27.11
N ASN A 446 -11.14 -26.88 26.66
CA ASN A 446 -11.79 -28.09 27.15
C ASN A 446 -10.85 -29.30 27.06
N VAL A 447 -9.85 -29.39 27.92
CA VAL A 447 -9.09 -30.64 28.12
C VAL A 447 -9.82 -31.52 29.13
N ASN A 448 -10.79 -32.31 28.67
CA ASN A 448 -11.20 -33.51 29.40
C ASN A 448 -10.36 -34.68 28.83
N LEU A 449 -9.36 -35.13 29.58
CA LEU A 449 -8.35 -36.12 29.18
C LEU A 449 -8.91 -37.55 28.94
N SER A 450 -10.23 -37.73 29.07
CA SER A 450 -10.90 -39.03 29.15
C SER A 450 -11.78 -39.40 27.94
N ALA A 451 -11.92 -38.53 26.93
CA ALA A 451 -12.83 -38.76 25.80
C ALA A 451 -12.15 -38.48 24.44
N PRO A 452 -12.51 -39.22 23.37
CA PRO A 452 -11.94 -39.02 22.05
C PRO A 452 -12.19 -37.59 21.55
N VAL A 453 -11.13 -36.97 21.03
CA VAL A 453 -11.12 -35.60 20.49
C VAL A 453 -11.96 -35.55 19.22
N VAL A 454 -13.26 -35.26 19.36
CA VAL A 454 -14.17 -34.90 18.25
C VAL A 454 -14.74 -33.48 18.46
N ASN A 455 -14.28 -32.76 19.50
CA ASN A 455 -14.88 -31.49 19.87
C ASN A 455 -14.24 -30.32 19.10
N THR A 456 -14.88 -29.87 18.01
CA THR A 456 -14.46 -28.70 17.23
C THR A 456 -14.65 -27.37 17.96
N SER A 457 -15.22 -27.37 19.18
CA SER A 457 -15.54 -26.14 19.94
C SER A 457 -14.35 -25.20 20.16
N CYS A 458 -13.11 -25.70 20.20
CA CYS A 458 -11.93 -24.84 20.33
C CYS A 458 -11.72 -23.94 19.10
N TRP A 459 -12.04 -24.45 17.91
CA TRP A 459 -12.00 -23.71 16.65
C TRP A 459 -13.20 -22.78 16.50
N ASP A 460 -14.29 -23.03 17.21
CA ASP A 460 -15.50 -22.20 17.11
C ASP A 460 -15.50 -21.06 18.17
N GLN A 461 -14.34 -20.40 18.33
CA GLN A 461 -14.14 -19.22 19.17
C GLN A 461 -13.20 -18.18 18.53
N PRO A 462 -13.51 -16.86 18.62
CA PRO A 462 -12.65 -15.79 18.12
C PRO A 462 -11.24 -15.87 18.72
N THR A 463 -10.18 -15.78 17.90
CA THR A 463 -8.81 -16.04 18.37
C THR A 463 -7.79 -15.09 17.75
N LEU A 464 -6.89 -14.54 18.58
CA LEU A 464 -5.64 -13.94 18.13
C LEU A 464 -4.64 -15.08 17.93
N VAL A 465 -4.29 -15.33 16.68
CA VAL A 465 -3.38 -16.41 16.30
C VAL A 465 -2.01 -16.15 16.93
N PRO A 466 -1.39 -17.13 17.63
CA PRO A 466 -0.08 -17.00 18.27
C PRO A 466 1.05 -17.08 17.23
N ALA A 467 0.99 -16.21 16.23
CA ALA A 467 1.95 -16.07 15.15
C ALA A 467 2.05 -14.60 14.72
N THR A 468 3.23 -14.22 14.23
CA THR A 468 3.47 -12.89 13.67
C THR A 468 4.02 -13.06 12.26
N SER A 469 3.42 -12.37 11.29
CA SER A 469 3.90 -12.37 9.91
C SER A 469 4.93 -11.28 9.72
N HIS A 470 6.21 -11.65 9.75
CA HIS A 470 7.33 -10.74 9.58
C HIS A 470 7.67 -10.53 8.09
N LYS A 471 7.76 -9.26 7.66
CA LYS A 471 8.21 -8.84 6.33
C LYS A 471 9.16 -7.65 6.41
N VAL A 472 9.99 -7.54 5.37
CA VAL A 472 10.97 -6.46 5.25
C VAL A 472 10.52 -5.45 4.20
N ASP A 473 10.83 -4.18 4.42
CA ASP A 473 10.54 -3.10 3.49
C ASP A 473 11.16 -3.36 2.10
N LEU A 474 10.31 -3.34 1.06
CA LEU A 474 10.71 -3.49 -0.34
C LEU A 474 11.56 -2.31 -0.83
N PHE A 475 11.44 -1.15 -0.19
CA PHE A 475 12.23 0.04 -0.52
C PHE A 475 13.48 0.22 0.32
N ASN A 476 13.80 -0.74 1.20
CA ASN A 476 15.05 -0.77 1.97
C ASN A 476 15.37 0.59 2.66
N GLY A 477 14.36 1.22 3.27
CA GLY A 477 14.48 2.47 4.03
C GLY A 477 14.66 3.73 3.18
N HIS A 478 14.54 3.64 1.85
CA HIS A 478 14.74 4.79 0.95
C HIS A 478 13.55 5.78 0.92
N LEU A 479 12.47 5.52 1.66
CA LEU A 479 11.32 6.44 1.82
C LEU A 479 11.33 7.14 3.19
N ALA A 480 12.52 7.34 3.77
CA ALA A 480 12.69 8.24 4.91
C ALA A 480 12.39 9.70 4.52
N GLY A 481 11.67 10.42 5.38
CA GLY A 481 11.20 11.79 5.13
C GLY A 481 9.96 11.87 4.23
N VAL A 482 9.20 10.78 4.10
CA VAL A 482 7.98 10.70 3.31
C VAL A 482 6.91 9.96 4.11
N LEU A 483 5.72 10.56 4.23
CA LEU A 483 4.53 9.86 4.71
C LEU A 483 3.67 9.41 3.51
N LEU A 484 3.53 8.10 3.34
CA LEU A 484 2.62 7.50 2.37
C LEU A 484 1.20 7.45 2.94
N THR A 485 0.22 7.84 2.13
CA THR A 485 -1.20 7.95 2.51
C THR A 485 -2.12 7.11 1.63
N SER A 486 -1.64 6.65 0.47
CA SER A 486 -2.33 5.69 -0.38
C SER A 486 -1.36 4.78 -1.14
N ILE A 487 -1.80 3.56 -1.46
CA ILE A 487 -1.08 2.62 -2.31
C ILE A 487 -2.05 1.90 -3.24
N PHE A 488 -1.72 1.85 -4.52
CA PHE A 488 -2.34 0.96 -5.51
C PHE A 488 -1.24 0.20 -6.21
N VAL A 489 -1.45 -1.09 -6.46
CA VAL A 489 -0.44 -1.94 -7.09
C VAL A 489 -1.03 -2.52 -8.34
N THR A 490 -0.24 -2.55 -9.42
CA THR A 490 -0.66 -3.13 -10.70
C THR A 490 0.51 -3.89 -11.31
N ALA A 491 0.25 -5.08 -11.84
CA ALA A 491 1.20 -5.81 -12.68
C ALA A 491 1.15 -5.28 -14.13
N MET A 492 2.30 -4.85 -14.65
CA MET A 492 2.48 -4.43 -16.03
C MET A 492 3.53 -5.31 -16.71
N GLY A 493 3.07 -6.38 -17.36
CA GLY A 493 3.93 -7.44 -17.87
C GLY A 493 4.66 -8.14 -16.73
N ASP A 494 5.99 -8.21 -16.80
CA ASP A 494 6.81 -8.86 -15.76
C ASP A 494 7.03 -8.00 -14.51
N VAL A 495 6.71 -6.70 -14.59
CA VAL A 495 7.03 -5.69 -13.58
C VAL A 495 5.80 -5.42 -12.72
N THR A 496 6.01 -5.26 -11.42
CA THR A 496 4.96 -4.82 -10.50
C THR A 496 5.21 -3.36 -10.15
N VAL A 497 4.20 -2.50 -10.31
CA VAL A 497 4.33 -1.07 -10.05
C VAL A 497 3.40 -0.68 -8.91
N ALA A 498 3.94 0.03 -7.93
CA ALA A 498 3.18 0.71 -6.90
C ALA A 498 2.98 2.18 -7.28
N HIS A 499 1.72 2.61 -7.24
CA HIS A 499 1.27 3.98 -7.37
C HIS A 499 0.95 4.49 -5.96
N LEU A 500 1.83 5.33 -5.45
CA LEU A 500 1.88 5.76 -4.06
C LEU A 500 1.47 7.23 -3.97
N GLY A 501 0.57 7.55 -3.05
CA GLY A 501 0.20 8.91 -2.69
C GLY A 501 0.89 9.34 -1.40
N THR A 502 1.23 10.62 -1.27
CA THR A 502 1.87 11.18 -0.08
C THR A 502 0.97 12.16 0.68
N GLU A 503 1.34 12.48 1.91
CA GLU A 503 0.68 13.54 2.69
C GLU A 503 0.80 14.93 2.05
N GLN A 504 1.87 15.18 1.29
CA GLN A 504 2.16 16.46 0.65
C GLN A 504 1.57 16.60 -0.77
N GLY A 505 0.57 15.79 -1.15
CA GLY A 505 -0.08 15.90 -2.47
C GLY A 505 0.79 15.44 -3.65
N ARG A 506 1.73 14.52 -3.41
CA ARG A 506 2.59 13.95 -4.48
C ARG A 506 2.19 12.52 -4.81
N ILE A 507 2.44 12.15 -6.07
CA ILE A 507 2.30 10.77 -6.56
C ILE A 507 3.68 10.24 -6.93
N PHE A 508 4.00 9.05 -6.43
CA PHE A 508 5.13 8.26 -6.90
C PHE A 508 4.65 7.03 -7.64
N GLN A 509 5.25 6.75 -8.79
CA GLN A 509 5.14 5.45 -9.44
C GLN A 509 6.48 4.76 -9.33
N MET A 510 6.54 3.61 -8.65
CA MET A 510 7.78 2.91 -8.34
C MET A 510 7.65 1.42 -8.63
N VAL A 511 8.73 0.82 -9.12
CA VAL A 511 8.76 -0.64 -9.31
C VAL A 511 8.97 -1.32 -7.95
N LEU A 512 8.10 -2.29 -7.63
CA LEU A 512 8.25 -3.15 -6.47
C LEU A 512 9.18 -4.33 -6.80
N GLN A 513 10.27 -4.43 -6.04
CA GLN A 513 11.25 -5.51 -6.15
C GLN A 513 12.04 -5.60 -4.83
N ARG A 514 12.55 -6.78 -4.48
CA ARG A 514 13.23 -7.00 -3.20
C ARG A 514 14.71 -6.57 -3.21
N SER A 515 15.31 -6.44 -4.40
CA SER A 515 16.77 -6.47 -4.56
C SER A 515 17.33 -5.44 -5.55
N SER A 516 17.27 -4.15 -5.23
CA SER A 516 18.15 -3.16 -5.86
C SER A 516 18.85 -2.29 -4.83
N SER A 517 20.10 -1.92 -5.10
CA SER A 517 20.84 -0.90 -4.34
C SER A 517 20.35 0.53 -4.60
N TYR A 518 19.26 0.68 -5.35
CA TYR A 518 18.70 1.96 -5.78
C TYR A 518 17.18 1.82 -6.00
N LEU A 519 16.44 2.89 -5.75
CA LEU A 519 15.01 2.95 -6.06
C LEU A 519 14.78 3.02 -7.57
N LEU A 520 13.85 2.20 -8.07
CA LEU A 520 13.32 2.31 -9.43
C LEU A 520 12.08 3.19 -9.45
N THR A 521 12.28 4.49 -9.26
CA THR A 521 11.22 5.50 -9.45
C THR A 521 10.99 5.69 -10.95
N LEU A 522 9.76 5.43 -11.38
CA LEU A 522 9.27 5.64 -12.74
C LEU A 522 8.80 7.07 -12.91
N ALA A 523 7.96 7.56 -12.00
CA ALA A 523 7.46 8.92 -12.00
C ALA A 523 7.37 9.48 -10.57
N ASN A 524 7.53 10.79 -10.45
CA ASN A 524 7.32 11.56 -9.24
C ASN A 524 6.81 12.93 -9.66
N PHE A 525 5.59 13.28 -9.28
CA PHE A 525 4.96 14.54 -9.65
C PHE A 525 3.98 15.00 -8.56
N SER A 526 3.66 16.29 -8.55
CA SER A 526 2.66 16.86 -7.63
C SER A 526 1.31 16.97 -8.34
N LEU A 527 0.22 16.78 -7.59
CA LEU A 527 -1.14 17.04 -8.05
C LEU A 527 -1.49 18.54 -8.04
N GLY A 528 -0.64 19.38 -7.44
CA GLY A 528 -0.85 20.83 -7.35
C GLY A 528 -1.76 21.27 -6.20
N GLU A 529 -2.41 20.34 -5.50
CA GLU A 529 -3.19 20.60 -4.28
C GLU A 529 -2.46 20.05 -3.05
N PRO A 530 -2.36 20.82 -1.95
CA PRO A 530 -1.82 20.32 -0.70
C PRO A 530 -2.81 19.37 -0.01
N GLY A 531 -2.30 18.32 0.62
CA GLY A 531 -3.08 17.43 1.47
C GLY A 531 -2.86 15.94 1.16
N PRO A 532 -3.35 15.07 2.05
CA PRO A 532 -3.13 13.64 1.96
C PRO A 532 -3.83 13.07 0.74
N VAL A 533 -3.05 12.37 -0.08
CA VAL A 533 -3.58 11.67 -1.23
C VAL A 533 -4.33 10.42 -0.78
N ARG A 534 -5.58 10.29 -1.23
CA ARG A 534 -6.36 9.05 -1.20
C ARG A 534 -6.74 8.67 -2.62
N GLY A 535 -7.41 7.54 -2.82
CA GLY A 535 -7.91 7.25 -4.15
C GLY A 535 -8.80 6.03 -4.22
N ALA A 536 -9.17 5.72 -5.45
CA ALA A 536 -9.79 4.48 -5.85
C ALA A 536 -9.14 4.00 -7.14
N ILE A 537 -9.17 2.68 -7.36
CA ILE A 537 -8.69 2.06 -8.58
C ILE A 537 -9.89 1.65 -9.44
N GLY A 538 -9.89 2.08 -10.70
CA GLY A 538 -10.63 1.42 -11.77
C GLY A 538 -9.72 0.47 -12.53
N LEU A 539 -10.23 -0.24 -13.53
CA LEU A 539 -9.50 -1.27 -14.29
C LEU A 539 -8.05 -0.90 -14.68
N GLN A 540 -7.88 0.11 -15.54
CA GLN A 540 -6.55 0.58 -16.01
C GLN A 540 -6.34 2.08 -15.72
N THR A 541 -7.20 2.64 -14.87
CA THR A 541 -7.24 4.06 -14.54
C THR A 541 -7.29 4.20 -13.03
N LEU A 542 -6.43 5.04 -12.51
CA LEU A 542 -6.33 5.40 -11.11
C LEU A 542 -7.04 6.74 -10.92
N PHE A 543 -7.84 6.84 -9.86
CA PHE A 543 -8.46 8.08 -9.43
C PHE A 543 -7.84 8.47 -8.10
N PHE A 544 -7.05 9.54 -8.12
CA PHE A 544 -6.44 10.11 -6.91
C PHE A 544 -7.26 11.29 -6.43
N THR A 545 -7.25 11.52 -5.12
CA THR A 545 -7.98 12.61 -4.47
C THR A 545 -7.08 13.30 -3.47
N ALA A 546 -7.21 14.62 -3.36
CA ALA A 546 -6.47 15.47 -2.44
C ALA A 546 -7.25 16.78 -2.30
N GLY A 547 -7.55 17.17 -1.06
CA GLY A 547 -8.41 18.32 -0.81
C GLY A 547 -9.80 18.14 -1.44
N THR A 548 -10.18 19.06 -2.34
CA THR A 548 -11.48 19.07 -3.02
C THR A 548 -11.48 18.44 -4.41
N LYS A 549 -10.32 18.01 -4.91
CA LYS A 549 -10.17 17.59 -6.31
C LYS A 549 -9.94 16.09 -6.44
N VAL A 550 -10.36 15.58 -7.59
CA VAL A 550 -10.13 14.22 -8.07
C VAL A 550 -9.36 14.29 -9.37
N TRP A 551 -8.29 13.52 -9.53
CA TRP A 551 -7.49 13.42 -10.75
C TRP A 551 -7.56 12.03 -11.34
N ARG A 552 -7.62 11.98 -12.67
CA ARG A 552 -7.53 10.75 -13.44
C ARG A 552 -6.10 10.52 -13.89
N LEU A 553 -5.56 9.35 -13.61
CA LEU A 553 -4.23 8.94 -14.05
C LEU A 553 -4.29 7.55 -14.71
N ASN A 554 -3.62 7.38 -15.85
CA ASN A 554 -3.45 6.06 -16.44
C ASN A 554 -2.34 5.29 -15.69
N VAL A 555 -2.49 3.99 -15.50
CA VAL A 555 -1.47 3.13 -14.86
C VAL A 555 -0.10 3.20 -15.53
N THR A 556 -0.05 3.53 -16.82
CA THR A 556 1.20 3.77 -17.59
C THR A 556 1.96 5.04 -17.21
N GLY A 557 1.37 5.88 -16.35
CA GLY A 557 1.97 7.10 -15.82
C GLY A 557 1.58 8.38 -16.55
N PRO A 558 2.06 9.54 -16.03
CA PRO A 558 1.62 10.86 -16.48
C PRO A 558 2.20 11.27 -17.85
N GLY A 559 3.25 10.58 -18.32
CA GLY A 559 3.95 10.85 -19.57
C GLY A 559 5.46 10.61 -19.43
N CYS A 560 6.25 11.08 -20.40
CA CYS A 560 7.68 10.75 -20.51
C CYS A 560 8.64 11.95 -20.33
N ARG A 561 8.09 13.17 -20.28
CA ARG A 561 8.85 14.44 -20.29
C ARG A 561 9.87 14.60 -19.15
N HIS A 562 9.69 13.91 -18.03
CA HIS A 562 10.63 13.95 -16.91
C HIS A 562 11.95 13.19 -17.19
N PHE A 563 12.06 12.42 -18.28
CA PHE A 563 13.32 11.81 -18.70
C PHE A 563 14.14 12.80 -19.53
N SER A 564 15.20 13.36 -18.94
CA SER A 564 15.94 14.49 -19.51
C SER A 564 16.98 14.09 -20.57
N THR A 565 17.27 12.81 -20.77
CA THR A 565 18.28 12.34 -21.73
C THR A 565 17.75 11.20 -22.59
N CYS A 566 18.20 11.12 -23.84
CA CYS A 566 17.81 10.04 -24.77
C CYS A 566 18.07 8.66 -24.15
N GLN A 567 19.27 8.42 -23.62
CA GLN A 567 19.62 7.14 -23.02
C GLN A 567 18.69 6.76 -21.87
N ARG A 568 18.25 7.74 -21.06
CA ARG A 568 17.29 7.49 -20.00
C ARG A 568 15.90 7.19 -20.56
N CYS A 569 15.46 7.99 -21.54
CA CYS A 569 14.18 7.85 -22.22
C CYS A 569 14.00 6.44 -22.80
N LEU A 570 15.00 5.94 -23.52
CA LEU A 570 14.96 4.62 -24.14
C LEU A 570 15.10 3.46 -23.14
N ARG A 571 15.53 3.74 -21.91
CA ARG A 571 15.56 2.80 -20.79
C ARG A 571 14.32 2.85 -19.91
N ALA A 572 13.35 3.70 -20.25
CA ALA A 572 12.06 3.69 -19.57
C ALA A 572 11.38 2.32 -19.77
N GLU A 573 10.49 1.96 -18.84
CA GLU A 573 9.75 0.72 -18.96
C GLU A 573 8.85 0.76 -20.21
N ARG A 574 8.79 -0.37 -20.94
CA ARG A 574 8.14 -0.42 -22.25
C ARG A 574 6.67 0.00 -22.21
N PHE A 575 5.96 -0.31 -21.13
CA PHE A 575 4.55 0.05 -20.96
C PHE A 575 4.31 1.58 -20.90
N MET A 576 5.34 2.39 -20.60
CA MET A 576 5.20 3.85 -20.56
C MET A 576 5.08 4.47 -21.96
N GLY A 577 5.48 3.74 -23.01
CA GLY A 577 5.42 4.18 -24.40
C GLY A 577 6.34 5.37 -24.71
N CYS A 578 7.50 5.44 -24.04
CA CYS A 578 8.44 6.55 -24.19
C CYS A 578 9.40 6.34 -25.36
N GLY A 579 9.69 7.43 -26.06
CA GLY A 579 10.72 7.51 -27.09
C GLY A 579 11.24 8.93 -27.24
N TRP A 580 12.37 9.07 -27.92
CA TRP A 580 13.07 10.34 -28.06
C TRP A 580 12.57 11.08 -29.30
N CYS A 581 12.11 12.32 -29.12
CA CYS A 581 11.56 13.19 -30.17
C CYS A 581 12.54 14.32 -30.55
N GLY A 582 13.84 14.01 -30.62
CA GLY A 582 14.89 14.98 -30.97
C GLY A 582 15.32 15.88 -29.80
N ASP A 583 14.39 16.66 -29.23
CA ASP A 583 14.65 17.62 -28.16
C ASP A 583 14.21 17.15 -26.76
N GLY A 584 13.43 16.07 -26.68
CA GLY A 584 12.95 15.54 -25.41
C GLY A 584 12.34 14.15 -25.50
N CYS A 585 12.02 13.61 -24.33
CA CYS A 585 11.35 12.32 -24.21
C CYS A 585 9.84 12.48 -24.17
N THR A 586 9.13 11.89 -25.13
CA THR A 586 7.68 12.03 -25.28
C THR A 586 7.04 10.71 -25.66
N ARG A 587 5.70 10.65 -25.59
CA ARG A 587 4.94 9.58 -26.25
C ARG A 587 4.83 9.86 -27.73
N ARG A 588 4.61 8.81 -28.52
CA ARG A 588 4.54 8.92 -30.00
C ARG A 588 3.54 9.98 -30.48
N HIS A 589 2.36 10.07 -29.87
CA HIS A 589 1.32 11.04 -30.25
C HIS A 589 1.63 12.49 -29.86
N GLU A 590 2.60 12.72 -28.98
CA GLU A 590 3.07 14.06 -28.61
C GLU A 590 4.21 14.55 -29.52
N CYS A 591 4.76 13.69 -30.39
CA CYS A 591 5.89 14.00 -31.25
C CYS A 591 5.41 14.31 -32.68
N THR A 592 5.75 15.49 -33.19
CA THR A 592 5.49 15.88 -34.58
C THR A 592 6.59 15.45 -35.54
N GLY A 593 7.79 15.17 -35.02
CA GLY A 593 8.99 14.80 -35.79
C GLY A 593 9.34 13.31 -35.72
N SER A 594 10.62 13.01 -35.92
CA SER A 594 11.15 11.65 -35.82
C SER A 594 11.13 11.18 -34.36
N TRP A 595 10.28 10.20 -34.07
CA TRP A 595 10.21 9.54 -32.77
C TRP A 595 10.98 8.23 -32.83
N VAL A 596 12.07 8.14 -32.07
CA VAL A 596 12.96 6.97 -32.06
C VAL A 596 12.92 6.24 -30.73
N GLN A 597 12.94 4.91 -30.77
CA GLN A 597 12.98 4.05 -29.59
C GLN A 597 14.24 3.16 -29.52
N ASP A 598 15.00 3.07 -30.62
CA ASP A 598 16.03 2.04 -30.78
C ASP A 598 17.46 2.57 -30.64
N SER A 599 17.67 3.89 -30.84
CA SER A 599 19.01 4.46 -30.86
C SER A 599 19.07 5.88 -30.29
N CYS A 600 20.21 6.19 -29.68
CA CYS A 600 20.59 7.54 -29.25
C CYS A 600 21.90 7.91 -29.92
N LEU A 601 22.01 9.16 -30.37
CA LEU A 601 23.29 9.69 -30.82
C LEU A 601 24.24 9.83 -29.62
N PRO A 602 25.52 9.42 -29.75
CA PRO A 602 26.50 9.57 -28.69
C PRO A 602 26.77 11.06 -28.45
N ILE A 603 26.91 11.45 -27.17
CA ILE A 603 27.25 12.81 -26.76
C ILE A 603 28.62 12.73 -26.10
N LEU A 604 29.59 13.45 -26.67
CA LEU A 604 30.91 13.63 -26.07
C LEU A 604 30.83 14.84 -25.13
N THR A 605 31.12 14.63 -23.84
CA THR A 605 31.06 15.66 -22.81
C THR A 605 32.42 16.25 -22.46
N ASP A 606 33.49 15.46 -22.53
CA ASP A 606 34.85 15.90 -22.22
C ASP A 606 35.91 14.96 -22.82
N PHE A 607 37.17 15.37 -22.85
CA PHE A 607 38.25 14.48 -23.25
C PHE A 607 39.58 14.88 -22.61
N HIS A 608 40.45 13.89 -22.44
CA HIS A 608 41.78 14.09 -21.86
C HIS A 608 42.82 13.16 -22.50
N PRO A 609 44.07 13.61 -22.69
CA PRO A 609 44.57 14.98 -22.46
C PRO A 609 44.12 15.95 -23.57
N ARG A 610 44.06 17.26 -23.24
CA ARG A 610 43.66 18.32 -24.20
C ARG A 610 44.75 18.69 -25.21
N SER A 611 45.96 18.18 -25.02
CA SER A 611 47.12 18.42 -25.89
C SER A 611 47.96 17.15 -26.00
N ALA A 612 48.61 16.94 -27.13
CA ALA A 612 49.50 15.81 -27.40
C ALA A 612 50.73 16.24 -28.22
N PRO A 613 51.91 15.64 -28.00
CA PRO A 613 53.09 15.87 -28.86
C PRO A 613 52.86 15.33 -30.28
N LEU A 614 53.49 15.97 -31.27
CA LEU A 614 53.35 15.64 -32.71
C LEU A 614 53.83 14.22 -33.06
N GLN A 615 54.82 13.70 -32.32
CA GLN A 615 55.29 12.33 -32.44
C GLN A 615 55.19 11.65 -31.08
N GLY A 616 54.12 10.87 -30.88
CA GLY A 616 53.86 10.13 -29.65
C GLY A 616 52.65 9.21 -29.74
N ARG A 617 52.54 8.28 -28.79
CA ARG A 617 51.36 7.40 -28.63
C ARG A 617 50.50 7.89 -27.45
N THR A 618 49.94 9.09 -27.58
CA THR A 618 49.10 9.67 -26.53
C THR A 618 47.77 8.91 -26.44
N ARG A 619 47.48 8.35 -25.27
CA ARG A 619 46.20 7.71 -25.00
C ARG A 619 45.16 8.78 -24.67
N VAL A 620 44.21 8.96 -25.57
CA VAL A 620 43.07 9.86 -25.35
C VAL A 620 41.93 9.08 -24.70
N THR A 621 41.36 9.66 -23.65
CA THR A 621 40.15 9.20 -22.97
C THR A 621 39.01 10.13 -23.37
N LEU A 622 37.95 9.55 -23.94
CA LEU A 622 36.74 10.25 -24.35
C LEU A 622 35.63 10.01 -23.32
N CYS A 623 35.01 11.10 -22.90
CA CYS A 623 33.83 11.18 -22.05
C CYS A 623 32.77 12.00 -22.81
#